data_AF-A0A1Y4LTU6-F1
#
_entry.id   AF-A0A1Y4LTU6-F1
#
_cell.length_a   1.000
_cell.length_b   1.000
_cell.length_c   1.000
_cell.angle_alpha   90.00
_cell.angle_beta   90.00
_cell.angle_gamma   90.00
#
_symmetry.space_group_name_H-M   'P 1'
#
loop_
_entity.id
_entity.type
_entity.pdbx_description
1 polymer ?
#
loop_
_entity_poly.entity_id
_entity_poly.type
_entity_poly.pdbx_seq_one_letter_code
_entity_poly.pdbx_strand_id
1 'polypeptide(L)'
;MWIISNMEDCIINTDHIADIYCIGTDVVALIANAASKSTVVLGRYNGSDQSRCALNYLFRNLGNVTKTLQMPSTEEMRALVSNGNKKWHHATGKKTKGHGGS
;
A
#
# COMPACT_ATOMS: atom_id res chain seq x y z
N MET A 1 -9.64 -6.30 -14.20
CA MET A 1 -10.00 -5.49 -13.00
C MET A 1 -9.61 -4.05 -13.27
N TRP A 2 -10.23 -3.08 -12.61
CA TRP A 2 -9.88 -1.67 -12.75
C TRP A 2 -9.19 -1.15 -11.49
N ILE A 3 -8.11 -0.37 -11.64
CA ILE A 3 -7.50 0.37 -10.53
C ILE A 3 -7.81 1.85 -10.73
N ILE A 4 -8.27 2.53 -9.69
CA ILE A 4 -8.57 3.97 -9.68
C ILE A 4 -7.43 4.69 -8.96
N SER A 5 -6.85 5.70 -9.60
CA SER A 5 -5.77 6.51 -9.03
C SER A 5 -6.21 7.28 -7.79
N ASN A 6 -5.32 7.45 -6.81
CA ASN A 6 -5.60 8.27 -5.63
C ASN A 6 -5.67 9.78 -5.92
N MET A 7 -5.26 10.18 -7.13
CA MET A 7 -5.33 11.55 -7.63
C MET A 7 -6.60 11.79 -8.46
N GLU A 8 -7.41 10.76 -8.66
CA GLU A 8 -8.65 10.80 -9.47
C GLU A 8 -8.45 11.22 -10.95
N ASP A 9 -7.21 11.12 -11.44
CA ASP A 9 -6.82 11.52 -12.80
C ASP A 9 -6.87 10.38 -13.82
N CYS A 10 -6.91 9.12 -13.35
CA CYS A 10 -6.98 7.96 -14.22
C CYS A 10 -7.63 6.73 -13.59
N ILE A 11 -8.19 5.88 -14.46
CA ILE A 11 -8.65 4.53 -14.16
C ILE A 11 -7.99 3.59 -15.16
N ILE A 12 -7.35 2.53 -14.69
CA ILE A 12 -6.54 1.63 -15.52
C ILE A 12 -7.10 0.21 -15.51
N ASN A 13 -7.14 -0.44 -16.68
CA ASN A 13 -7.43 -1.87 -16.78
C ASN A 13 -6.16 -2.68 -16.45
N THR A 14 -6.25 -3.55 -15.45
CA THR A 14 -5.15 -4.44 -15.05
C THR A 14 -4.73 -5.43 -16.12
N ASP A 15 -5.61 -5.75 -17.07
CA ASP A 15 -5.32 -6.72 -18.14
C ASP A 15 -4.26 -6.20 -19.14
N HIS A 16 -3.97 -4.89 -19.08
CA HIS A 16 -2.96 -4.23 -19.91
C HIS A 16 -1.74 -3.76 -19.10
N ILE A 17 -1.56 -4.21 -17.87
CA ILE A 17 -0.42 -3.83 -17.02
C ILE A 17 0.68 -4.89 -17.14
N ALA A 18 1.90 -4.46 -17.43
CA ALA A 18 3.09 -5.29 -17.38
C ALA A 18 3.64 -5.38 -15.95
N ASP A 19 3.88 -4.22 -15.33
CA ASP A 19 4.47 -4.11 -13.98
C ASP A 19 3.78 -3.00 -13.17
N ILE A 20 3.79 -3.14 -11.85
CA ILE A 20 3.47 -2.05 -10.90
C ILE A 20 4.62 -1.93 -9.91
N TYR A 21 5.20 -0.74 -9.76
CA TYR A 21 6.36 -0.50 -8.92
C TYR A 21 6.33 0.90 -8.28
N CYS A 22 7.22 1.15 -7.32
CA CYS A 22 7.39 2.46 -6.71
C CYS A 22 8.60 3.21 -7.29
N ILE A 23 8.46 4.51 -7.52
CA ILE A 23 9.58 5.44 -7.75
C ILE A 23 9.39 6.65 -6.84
N GLY A 24 10.32 6.85 -5.90
CA GLY A 24 10.25 7.98 -4.97
C GLY A 24 8.97 7.94 -4.13
N THR A 25 8.08 8.90 -4.37
CA THR A 25 6.77 9.05 -3.72
C THR A 25 5.61 8.40 -4.45
N ASP A 26 5.87 7.88 -5.64
CA ASP A 26 4.82 7.52 -6.60
C ASP A 26 4.72 5.99 -6.73
N VAL A 27 3.49 5.49 -6.86
CA VAL A 27 3.17 4.13 -7.34
C VAL A 27 2.83 4.24 -8.81
N VAL A 28 3.52 3.47 -9.64
CA VAL A 28 3.50 3.60 -11.10
C VAL A 28 3.16 2.25 -11.72
N ALA A 29 2.27 2.25 -12.72
CA ALA A 29 2.00 1.10 -13.58
C ALA A 29 2.66 1.28 -14.94
N LEU A 30 3.33 0.24 -15.43
CA LEU A 30 3.83 0.13 -16.80
C LEU A 30 2.78 -0.55 -17.66
N ILE A 31 2.37 0.08 -18.77
CA ILE A 31 1.39 -0.47 -19.71
C ILE A 31 2.08 -1.46 -20.66
N ALA A 32 1.55 -2.67 -20.76
CA ALA A 32 1.97 -3.67 -21.73
C ALA A 32 1.54 -3.27 -23.15
N ASN A 33 2.39 -3.57 -24.14
CA ASN A 33 2.10 -3.40 -25.57
C ASN A 33 1.65 -1.99 -26.01
N ALA A 34 1.92 -0.96 -25.20
CA ALA A 34 1.79 0.41 -25.65
C ALA A 34 2.89 0.69 -26.70
N ALA A 35 2.54 1.36 -27.80
CA ALA A 35 3.46 1.69 -28.90
C ALA A 35 4.72 2.46 -28.41
N SER A 36 4.63 3.08 -27.24
CA SER A 36 5.72 3.62 -26.44
C SER A 36 5.57 3.10 -24.99
N LYS A 37 6.67 2.99 -24.23
CA LYS A 37 6.61 2.70 -22.78
C LYS A 37 5.75 3.77 -22.09
N SER A 38 4.48 3.49 -21.90
CA SER A 38 3.53 4.38 -21.25
C SER A 38 3.47 3.97 -19.80
N THR A 39 3.81 4.90 -18.90
CA THR A 39 3.66 4.72 -17.47
C THR A 39 2.52 5.58 -16.97
N VAL A 40 1.74 5.05 -16.03
CA VAL A 40 0.64 5.77 -15.38
C VAL A 40 0.92 5.83 -13.88
N VAL A 41 0.80 7.01 -13.29
CA VAL A 41 0.91 7.15 -11.83
C VAL A 41 -0.42 6.76 -11.21
N LEU A 42 -0.44 5.67 -10.45
CA LEU A 42 -1.61 5.16 -9.74
C LEU A 42 -1.78 5.82 -8.38
N GLY A 43 -0.69 6.33 -7.80
CA GLY A 43 -0.82 7.16 -6.63
C GLY A 43 0.43 7.96 -6.31
N ARG A 44 0.22 9.14 -5.73
CA ARG A 44 1.27 10.03 -5.25
C ARG A 44 1.09 10.28 -3.77
N TYR A 45 2.19 10.18 -3.02
CA TYR A 45 2.19 10.23 -1.56
C TYR A 45 3.26 11.18 -1.01
N ASN A 46 3.22 11.47 0.30
CA ASN A 46 4.15 12.42 0.91
C ASN A 46 5.54 11.84 1.23
N GLY A 47 5.75 10.54 0.99
CA GLY A 47 7.02 9.89 1.28
C GLY A 47 7.13 8.51 0.68
N SER A 48 8.38 8.05 0.49
CA SER A 48 8.66 6.74 -0.09
C SER A 48 8.09 5.58 0.73
N ASP A 49 8.08 5.69 2.06
CA ASP A 49 7.46 4.68 2.93
C ASP A 49 5.94 4.57 2.71
N GLN A 50 5.27 5.69 2.43
CA GLN A 50 3.83 5.68 2.11
C GLN A 50 3.59 5.03 0.74
N SER A 51 4.40 5.35 -0.27
CA SER A 51 4.28 4.72 -1.59
C SER A 51 4.48 3.19 -1.53
N ARG A 52 5.45 2.72 -0.73
CA ARG A 52 5.67 1.28 -0.48
C ARG A 52 4.52 0.65 0.29
N CYS A 53 3.95 1.36 1.25
CA CYS A 53 2.75 0.89 1.97
C CYS A 53 1.56 0.76 1.01
N ALA A 54 1.37 1.73 0.12
CA ALA A 54 0.33 1.72 -0.90
C ALA A 54 0.50 0.56 -1.90
N LEU A 55 1.73 0.29 -2.35
CA LEU A 55 2.01 -0.88 -3.20
C LEU A 55 1.67 -2.19 -2.48
N ASN A 56 2.01 -2.32 -1.19
CA ASN A 56 1.63 -3.48 -0.39
C ASN A 56 0.11 -3.59 -0.19
N TYR A 57 -0.58 -2.46 0.01
CA TYR A 57 -2.04 -2.43 0.05
C TYR A 57 -2.61 -2.97 -1.26
N LEU A 58 -2.12 -2.51 -2.41
CA LEU A 58 -2.55 -3.00 -3.71
C LEU A 58 -2.34 -4.50 -3.83
N PHE A 59 -1.12 -4.99 -3.58
CA PHE A 59 -0.78 -6.42 -3.64
C PHE A 59 -1.72 -7.31 -2.80
N ARG A 60 -2.04 -6.89 -1.57
CA ARG A 60 -2.96 -7.62 -0.69
C ARG A 60 -4.41 -7.66 -1.19
N ASN A 61 -4.82 -6.67 -1.97
CA ASN A 61 -6.17 -6.57 -2.49
C ASN A 61 -6.32 -7.17 -3.89
N LEU A 62 -5.24 -7.30 -4.67
CA LEU A 62 -5.28 -7.90 -6.02
C LEU A 62 -5.95 -9.28 -6.04
N GLY A 63 -5.74 -10.10 -5.00
CA GLY A 63 -6.34 -11.43 -4.90
C GLY A 63 -7.79 -11.45 -4.36
N ASN A 64 -8.26 -10.36 -3.76
CA ASN A 64 -9.53 -10.29 -3.04
C ASN A 64 -10.59 -9.42 -3.74
N VAL A 65 -10.17 -8.58 -4.70
CA VAL A 65 -11.04 -7.63 -5.40
C VAL A 65 -11.20 -8.05 -6.85
N THR A 66 -12.45 -8.15 -7.30
CA THR A 66 -12.77 -8.71 -8.62
C THR A 66 -13.10 -7.66 -9.68
N LYS A 67 -13.53 -6.45 -9.28
CA LYS A 67 -13.99 -5.42 -10.22
C LYS A 67 -13.15 -4.15 -10.20
N THR A 68 -13.09 -3.46 -9.07
CA THR A 68 -12.50 -2.12 -8.95
C THR A 68 -11.74 -2.00 -7.63
N LEU A 69 -10.50 -1.55 -7.69
CA LEU A 69 -9.69 -1.23 -6.52
C LEU A 69 -9.31 0.25 -6.56
N GLN A 70 -9.69 1.02 -5.53
CA GLN A 70 -9.22 2.39 -5.40
C GLN A 70 -7.89 2.42 -4.64
N MET A 71 -6.92 3.16 -5.17
CA MET A 71 -5.68 3.40 -4.47
C MET A 71 -5.96 4.25 -3.22
N PRO A 72 -5.30 3.95 -2.09
CA PRO A 72 -5.60 4.60 -0.83
C PRO A 72 -5.18 6.06 -0.85
N SER A 73 -5.89 6.89 -0.11
CA SER A 73 -5.57 8.31 0.06
C SER A 73 -4.29 8.51 0.87
N THR A 74 -3.77 9.74 0.85
CA THR A 74 -2.59 10.09 1.66
C THR A 74 -2.89 10.01 3.16
N GLU A 75 -4.10 10.35 3.57
CA GLU A 75 -4.59 10.27 4.96
C GLU A 75 -4.67 8.81 5.43
N GLU A 76 -5.22 7.92 4.60
CA GLU A 76 -5.28 6.48 4.86
C GLU A 76 -3.87 5.88 4.98
N MET A 77 -2.95 6.26 4.10
CA MET A 77 -1.56 5.84 4.18
C MET A 77 -0.86 6.37 5.43
N ARG A 78 -1.13 7.60 5.85
CA ARG A 78 -0.60 8.14 7.11
C ARG A 78 -1.06 7.31 8.31
N ALA A 79 -2.34 6.92 8.35
CA ALA A 79 -2.88 6.07 9.41
C ALA A 79 -2.25 4.67 9.40
N LEU A 80 -2.11 4.07 8.21
CA LEU A 80 -1.55 2.73 8.05
C LEU A 80 -0.05 2.66 8.39
N VAL A 81 0.74 3.64 7.96
CA VAL A 81 2.17 3.73 8.33
C VAL A 81 2.32 3.97 9.84
N SER A 82 1.50 4.82 10.44
CA SER A 82 1.52 5.08 11.89
C SER A 82 1.17 3.84 12.72
N ASN A 83 0.23 3.02 12.23
CA ASN A 83 -0.16 1.77 12.90
C ASN A 83 0.82 0.62 12.62
N GLY A 84 1.44 0.57 11.44
CA GLY A 84 2.47 -0.43 11.10
C GLY A 84 3.82 -0.19 11.80
N ASN A 85 4.16 1.08 12.09
CA ASN A 85 5.35 1.45 12.84
C ASN A 85 5.22 1.29 14.36
N LYS A 86 4.02 0.98 14.87
CA LYS A 86 3.88 0.39 16.20
C LYS A 86 4.41 -1.05 16.10
N LYS A 87 5.74 -1.18 16.17
CA LYS A 87 6.38 -2.46 16.49
C LYS A 87 5.57 -3.06 17.63
N TRP A 88 5.08 -4.28 17.41
CA TRP A 88 4.54 -5.12 18.46
C TRP A 88 5.63 -5.30 19.52
N HIS A 89 5.70 -4.36 20.45
CA HIS A 89 6.43 -4.56 21.68
C HIS A 89 5.60 -5.60 22.41
N HIS A 90 6.05 -6.85 22.39
CA HIS A 90 5.67 -7.78 23.44
C HIS A 90 5.74 -7.00 24.74
N ALA A 91 4.60 -6.85 25.43
CA ALA A 91 4.60 -6.43 26.82
C ALA A 91 5.41 -7.50 27.55
N THR A 92 6.71 -7.25 27.64
CA THR A 92 7.69 -8.22 28.11
C THR A 92 7.51 -8.26 29.61
N GLY A 93 6.80 -9.29 30.08
CA GLY A 93 6.74 -9.76 31.46
C GLY A 93 6.62 -8.71 32.56
N LYS A 94 5.39 -8.36 32.95
CA LYS A 94 5.19 -7.99 34.36
C LYS A 94 5.29 -9.28 35.15
N LYS A 95 6.47 -9.56 35.71
CA LYS A 95 6.68 -10.67 36.65
C LYS A 95 5.64 -10.56 37.77
N THR A 96 4.71 -11.50 37.84
CA THR A 96 3.88 -11.66 39.03
C THR A 96 4.82 -12.11 40.15
N LYS A 97 5.15 -11.20 41.07
CA LYS A 97 5.96 -11.51 42.25
C LYS A 97 5.07 -12.33 43.19
N GLY A 98 5.06 -13.64 43.03
CA GLY A 98 4.54 -14.54 44.06
C GLY A 98 5.40 -14.39 45.30
N HIS A 99 4.81 -14.02 46.42
CA HIS A 99 5.39 -14.22 47.74
C HIS A 99 4.43 -15.15 48.49
N GLY A 100 4.82 -16.43 48.54
CA GLY A 100 4.34 -17.35 49.56
C GLY A 100 5.22 -17.22 50.81
N GLY A 101 4.64 -17.62 51.96
CA GLY A 101 5.30 -17.74 53.27
C GLY A 101 5.37 -16.38 53.98
N SER A 102 4.77 -16.17 55.15
CA SER A 102 4.47 -17.05 56.29
C SER A 102 3.24 -16.56 57.05
#